data_AF-A0A5C6DC86-F1
#
_entry.id   AF-A0A5C6DC86-F1
#
_cell.length_a   1.000
_cell.length_b   1.000
_cell.length_c   1.000
_cell.angle_alpha   90.00
_cell.angle_beta   90.00
_cell.angle_gamma   90.00
#
_symmetry.space_group_name_H-M   'P 1'
#
loop_
_entity.id
_entity.type
_entity.pdbx_description
1 polymer ?
#
loop_
_entity_poly.entity_id
_entity_poly.type
_entity_poly.pdbx_seq_one_letter_code
_entity_poly.pdbx_strand_id
1 'polypeptide(L)' 'MKYVTSVLAGIALLAIVIFSIQNLEAIDVSFLAWSMSISKVIVIVGAYLLGMISGWGLVELTKRAMQ' A
#
# COMPACT_ATOMS: atom_id res chain seq x y z
N MET A 1 29.13 -4.46 10.53
CA MET A 1 28.23 -4.18 9.38
C MET A 1 27.22 -5.31 9.17
N LYS A 2 27.61 -6.52 8.76
CA LYS A 2 26.68 -7.63 8.45
C LYS A 2 25.69 -7.97 9.59
N TYR A 3 26.18 -8.09 10.84
CA TYR A 3 25.31 -8.38 11.99
C TYR A 3 24.30 -7.28 12.31
N VAL A 4 24.69 -6.01 12.15
CA VAL A 4 23.80 -4.86 12.36
C VAL A 4 22.69 -4.85 11.31
N THR A 5 23.04 -5.12 10.05
CA THR A 5 22.05 -5.23 8.96
C THR A 5 21.08 -6.39 9.19
N SER A 6 21.57 -7.56 9.63
CA SER A 6 20.71 -8.71 9.95
C SER A 6 19.77 -8.44 11.13
N VAL A 7 20.25 -7.77 12.19
CA VAL A 7 19.42 -7.40 13.34
C VAL A 7 18.36 -6.38 12.93
N LEU A 8 18.73 -5.34 12.18
CA LEU A 8 17.78 -4.35 11.67
C LEU A 8 16.73 -4.98 10.75
N ALA A 9 17.13 -5.91 9.88
CA ALA A 9 16.21 -6.66 9.04
C ALA A 9 15.22 -7.50 9.88
N GLY A 10 15.70 -8.15 10.93
CA GLY A 10 14.86 -8.89 11.87
C GLY A 10 13.84 -8.01 12.59
N ILE A 11 14.27 -6.83 13.07
CA ILE A 11 13.39 -5.84 13.70
C ILE A 11 12.33 -5.33 12.72
N ALA A 12 12.72 -5.02 11.48
CA ALA A 12 11.79 -4.58 10.45
C ALA A 12 10.74 -5.65 10.12
N LEU A 13 11.16 -6.92 10.01
CA LEU A 13 10.26 -8.06 9.82
C LEU A 13 9.25 -8.20 10.97
N LEU A 14 9.72 -8.10 12.21
CA LEU A 14 8.87 -8.11 13.41
C LEU A 14 7.86 -6.96 13.40
N ALA A 15 8.28 -5.75 13.04
CA ALA A 15 7.41 -4.59 12.96
C ALA A 15 6.30 -4.79 11.91
N ILE A 16 6.62 -5.36 10.75
CA ILE A 16 5.63 -5.67 9.69
C ILE A 16 4.60 -6.69 10.18
N VAL A 17 5.03 -7.74 10.88
CA VAL A 17 4.12 -8.75 11.45
C VAL A 17 3.19 -8.12 12.48
N ILE A 18 3.73 -7.32 13.41
CA ILE A 18 2.94 -6.63 14.44
C ILE A 18 1.94 -5.67 13.80
N PHE A 19 2.38 -4.86 12.83
CA PHE A 19 1.51 -3.95 12.08
C PHE A 19 0.38 -4.72 11.38
N SER A 20 0.69 -5.87 10.79
CA SER A 20 -0.31 -6.70 10.11
C SER A 20 -1.34 -7.26 11.08
N ILE A 21 -0.92 -7.75 12.25
CA ILE A 21 -1.81 -8.27 13.30
C ILE A 21 -2.68 -7.15 13.90
N GLN A 22 -2.10 -5.98 14.15
CA GLN A 22 -2.84 -4.84 14.69
C GLN A 22 -3.86 -4.25 13.70
N ASN A 23 -3.65 -4.48 12.40
CA ASN A 23 -4.53 -3.98 11.32
C ASN A 23 -5.19 -5.14 10.54
N LEU A 24 -5.33 -6.30 11.19
CA LEU A 24 -5.92 -7.51 10.60
C LEU A 24 -7.45 -7.44 10.52
N GLU A 25 -8.05 -6.42 11.13
CA GLU A 25 -9.46 -6.09 10.99
C GLU A 25 -9.82 -5.92 9.51
N ALA A 26 -10.73 -6.78 9.05
CA ALA A 26 -11.31 -6.67 7.72
C ALA A 26 -12.26 -5.46 7.67
N ILE A 27 -12.19 -4.73 6.56
CA ILE A 27 -13.14 -3.67 6.25
C ILE A 27 -13.96 -4.07 5.04
N ASP A 28 -15.23 -3.70 5.04
CA ASP A 28 -16.07 -3.87 3.86
C ASP A 28 -15.86 -2.69 2.92
N VAL A 29 -15.33 -2.99 1.73
CA VAL A 29 -15.18 -2.03 0.65
C VAL A 29 -16.35 -2.23 -0.30
N SER A 30 -17.21 -1.21 -0.39
CA SER A 30 -18.36 -1.20 -1.29
C SER A 30 -18.13 -0.22 -2.43
N PHE A 31 -18.34 -0.69 -3.67
CA PHE A 31 -18.25 0.11 -4.88
C PHE A 31 -19.37 -0.25 -5.86
N LEU A 32 -20.22 0.74 -6.16
CA LEU A 32 -21.42 0.56 -6.99
C LEU A 32 -22.31 -0.58 -6.47
N ALA A 33 -22.44 -1.68 -7.20
CA ALA A 33 -23.26 -2.84 -6.84
C ALA A 33 -22.45 -4.01 -6.21
N TRP A 34 -21.16 -3.80 -5.94
CA TRP A 34 -20.27 -4.80 -5.35
C TRP A 34 -19.86 -4.40 -3.93
N SER A 35 -19.78 -5.38 -3.03
CA SER A 35 -19.09 -5.26 -1.74
C SER A 35 -18.13 -6.43 -1.52
N MET A 36 -16.98 -6.18 -0.90
CA MET A 36 -15.98 -7.20 -0.56
C MET A 36 -15.35 -6.87 0.78
N SER A 37 -15.22 -7.88 1.63
CA SER A 37 -14.49 -7.79 2.90
C SER A 37 -13.02 -8.11 2.67
N ILE A 38 -12.13 -7.17 3.00
CA ILE A 38 -10.69 -7.31 2.79
C ILE A 38 -9.91 -6.63 3.92
N SER A 39 -8.68 -7.09 4.19
CA SER A 39 -7.84 -6.46 5.21
C SER A 39 -7.58 -4.99 4.89
N LYS A 40 -7.72 -4.14 5.91
CA LYS A 40 -7.43 -2.69 5.87
C LYS A 40 -6.06 -2.38 5.26
N VAL A 41 -5.05 -3.21 5.54
CA VAL A 41 -3.69 -3.06 5.02
C VAL A 41 -3.65 -3.15 3.50
N ILE A 42 -4.36 -4.13 2.92
CA ILE A 42 -4.38 -4.35 1.47
C ILE A 42 -5.04 -3.16 0.77
N VAL A 43 -6.10 -2.61 1.36
CA VAL A 43 -6.80 -1.44 0.82
C VAL A 43 -5.90 -0.22 0.81
N ILE A 44 -5.20 0.06 1.93
CA ILE A 44 -4.30 1.21 2.04
C ILE A 44 -3.15 1.10 1.02
N VAL A 45 -2.48 -0.06 0.98
CA VAL A 45 -1.35 -0.28 0.04
C VAL A 45 -1.83 -0.22 -1.39
N GLY A 46 -2.93 -0.90 -1.72
CA GLY A 46 -3.51 -0.91 -3.06
C GLY A 46 -3.91 0.49 -3.53
N ALA A 47 -4.61 1.26 -2.70
CA ALA A 47 -5.01 2.62 -3.02
C ALA A 47 -3.80 3.54 -3.23
N TYR A 48 -2.77 3.43 -2.39
CA TYR A 48 -1.53 4.20 -2.55
C TYR A 48 -0.83 3.90 -3.88
N LEU A 49 -0.65 2.61 -4.22
CA LEU A 49 -0.03 2.20 -5.48
C LEU A 49 -0.82 2.69 -6.70
N LEU A 50 -2.15 2.52 -6.69
CA LEU A 50 -3.03 3.01 -7.76
C LEU A 50 -2.98 4.53 -7.89
N GLY A 51 -2.92 5.25 -6.76
CA GLY A 51 -2.74 6.70 -6.71
C GLY A 51 -1.42 7.14 -7.37
N MET A 52 -0.31 6.46 -7.10
CA MET A 52 0.97 6.76 -7.76
C MET A 52 0.92 6.51 -9.26
N ILE A 53 0.34 5.38 -9.70
CA ILE A 53 0.24 5.03 -11.13
C ILE A 53 -0.63 6.04 -11.86
N SER A 54 -1.81 6.35 -11.32
CA SER A 54 -2.74 7.31 -11.92
C SER A 54 -2.17 8.73 -11.91
N GLY A 55 -1.57 9.17 -10.80
CA GLY A 55 -0.92 10.48 -10.69
C GLY A 55 0.24 10.65 -11.67
N TRP A 56 1.12 9.67 -11.79
CA TRP A 56 2.20 9.71 -12.78
C TRP A 56 1.65 9.75 -14.21
N GLY A 57 0.66 8.91 -14.53
CA GLY A 57 -0.01 8.93 -15.83
C GLY A 57 -0.59 10.31 -16.18
N LEU A 58 -1.26 10.96 -15.23
CA LEU A 58 -1.81 12.31 -15.42
C LEU A 58 -0.71 13.37 -15.64
N VAL A 59 0.39 13.31 -14.89
CA VAL A 59 1.52 14.22 -15.07
C VAL A 59 2.16 14.05 -16.45
N GLU A 60 2.29 12.82 -16.94
CA GLU A 60 2.85 12.54 -18.26
C GLU A 60 1.93 13.04 -19.38
N LEU A 61 0.61 12.81 -19.25
CA LEU A 61 -0.38 13.29 -20.22
C LEU A 61 -0.43 14.81 -20.29
N THR A 62 -0.39 15.50 -19.14
CA THR A 62 -0.39 16.97 -19.10
C THR A 62 0.88 17.58 -19.67
N LYS A 63 2.05 16.97 -19.42
CA LYS A 63 3.30 17.37 -20.07
C LYS A 63 3.21 17.26 -21.59
N ARG A 64 2.69 16.14 -22.11
CA ARG A 64 2.51 15.93 -23.56
C ARG A 64 1.53 16.91 -24.19
N ALA A 65 0.50 17.33 -23.45
CA ALA A 65 -0.49 18.29 -23.92
C ALA A 65 0.02 19.75 -23.94
N MET A 66 1.07 20.07 -23.18
CA MET A 66 1.69 21.40 -23.10
C MET A 66 2.94 21.56 -23.98
N GLN A 67 3.42 20.47 -24.60
CA GLN A 67 4.47 20.51 -25.64
C GLN A 67 3.83 20.70 -27.01
#